data_AF-A0A7Z7W150-F1
#
_entry.id   AF-A0A7Z7W150-F1
#
_cell.length_a   1.000
_cell.length_b   1.000
_cell.length_c   1.000
_cell.angle_alpha   90.00
_cell.angle_beta   90.00
_cell.angle_gamma   90.00
#
_symmetry.space_group_name_H-M   'P 1'
#
loop_
_entity.id
_entity.type
_entity.pdbx_description
1 polymer ?
#
loop_
_entity_poly.entity_id
_entity_poly.type
_entity_poly.pdbx_seq_one_letter_code
_entity_poly.pdbx_strand_id
1 'polypeptide(L)'
;MVWKTNFGEAIFQSINPLFILLLAPIISLLWQKLGTKQPSLPVKFAIGTFLAGASYILIGIVGYASGSSNFSVNWVILSYIICVIGELCLSPTGNSAAVKLAPKAFNAQMMSIWYLTNASAQAINGTLVKLIEPLGQTNYFIFLGVVAIIVTTIVLAFSPLIIKAMKGIR
;
A
#
# COMPACT_ATOMS: atom_id res chain seq x y z
N MET A 1 2.84 26.61 3.07
CA MET A 1 2.39 26.63 1.66
C MET A 1 0.87 26.59 1.68
N VAL A 2 0.20 27.73 1.53
CA VAL A 2 -1.27 27.85 1.67
C VAL A 2 -1.88 27.60 0.30
N TRP A 3 -2.64 26.51 0.18
CA TRP A 3 -3.26 26.08 -1.08
C TRP A 3 -4.39 27.04 -1.48
N LYS A 4 -4.24 27.77 -2.60
CA LYS A 4 -5.30 28.59 -3.20
C LYS A 4 -6.24 27.75 -4.08
N THR A 5 -6.96 26.80 -3.47
CA THR A 5 -8.11 26.13 -4.07
C THR A 5 -9.15 25.90 -2.98
N ASN A 6 -10.45 26.04 -3.27
CA ASN A 6 -11.57 25.78 -2.35
C ASN A 6 -11.73 24.29 -1.95
N PHE A 7 -10.66 23.50 -2.07
CA PHE A 7 -10.63 22.10 -1.67
C PHE A 7 -10.23 22.05 -0.20
N GLY A 8 -11.19 21.76 0.68
CA GLY A 8 -10.91 21.63 2.11
C GLY A 8 -9.89 20.52 2.37
N GLU A 9 -8.88 20.79 3.20
CA GLU A 9 -7.80 19.83 3.52
C GLU A 9 -8.36 18.51 4.11
N ALA A 10 -9.51 18.58 4.79
CA ALA A 10 -10.21 17.40 5.31
C ALA A 10 -10.74 16.46 4.21
N ILE A 11 -11.01 16.97 3.00
CA ILE A 11 -11.59 16.17 1.89
C ILE A 11 -10.60 15.10 1.41
N PHE A 12 -9.29 15.31 1.60
CA PHE A 12 -8.29 14.28 1.27
C PHE A 12 -8.49 12.97 2.04
N GLN A 13 -8.98 13.04 3.28
CA GLN A 13 -9.27 11.85 4.09
C GLN A 13 -10.48 11.06 3.57
N SER A 14 -11.38 11.72 2.83
CA SER A 14 -12.54 11.08 2.20
C SER A 14 -12.19 10.36 0.89
N ILE A 15 -11.03 10.65 0.28
CA ILE A 15 -10.62 10.03 -0.99
C ILE A 15 -10.44 8.52 -0.81
N ASN A 16 -9.71 8.09 0.22
CA ASN A 16 -9.48 6.66 0.44
C ASN A 16 -10.80 5.86 0.58
N PRO A 17 -11.69 6.14 1.55
CA PRO A 17 -12.92 5.37 1.71
C PRO A 17 -13.85 5.45 0.49
N LEU A 18 -13.90 6.58 -0.22
CA LEU A 18 -14.68 6.71 -1.46
C LEU A 18 -14.17 5.74 -2.54
N PHE A 19 -12.87 5.71 -2.79
CA PHE A 19 -12.31 4.82 -3.81
C PHE A 19 -12.34 3.36 -3.38
N ILE A 20 -12.22 3.04 -2.09
CA ILE A 20 -12.46 1.68 -1.60
C ILE A 20 -13.90 1.26 -1.93
N LEU A 21 -14.91 2.08 -1.61
CA LEU A 21 -16.31 1.76 -1.86
C LEU A 21 -16.59 1.49 -3.35
N LEU A 22 -15.99 2.28 -4.24
CA LEU A 22 -16.19 2.19 -5.69
C LEU A 22 -15.38 1.05 -6.33
N LEU A 23 -14.13 0.86 -5.92
CA LEU A 23 -13.20 -0.06 -6.58
C LEU A 23 -13.18 -1.46 -5.95
N ALA A 24 -13.55 -1.63 -4.68
CA ALA A 24 -13.62 -2.94 -4.03
C ALA A 24 -14.46 -3.97 -4.82
N PRO A 25 -15.70 -3.68 -5.29
CA PRO A 25 -16.46 -4.65 -6.07
C PRO A 25 -15.77 -4.98 -7.41
N ILE A 26 -15.12 -4.01 -8.04
CA ILE A 26 -14.41 -4.19 -9.32
C ILE A 26 -13.22 -5.14 -9.14
N ILE A 27 -12.41 -4.91 -8.10
CA ILE A 27 -11.25 -5.76 -7.78
C ILE A 27 -11.70 -7.16 -7.35
N SER A 28 -12.79 -7.28 -6.59
CA SER A 28 -13.37 -8.58 -6.24
C SER A 28 -13.81 -9.37 -7.49
N LEU A 29 -14.53 -8.72 -8.42
CA LEU A 29 -14.93 -9.33 -9.68
C LEU A 29 -13.74 -9.71 -10.56
N LEU A 30 -12.69 -8.88 -10.58
CA LEU A 30 -11.44 -9.18 -11.27
C LEU A 30 -10.86 -10.50 -10.76
N TRP A 31 -10.71 -10.65 -9.44
CA TRP A 31 -10.21 -11.89 -8.86
C TRP A 31 -11.11 -13.08 -9.17
N GLN A 32 -12.43 -12.93 -9.03
CA GLN A 32 -13.39 -14.00 -9.37
C GLN A 32 -13.24 -14.44 -10.82
N LYS A 33 -13.10 -13.50 -11.77
CA LYS A 33 -12.89 -13.79 -13.20
C LYS A 33 -11.57 -14.51 -13.47
N LEU A 34 -10.52 -14.21 -12.71
CA LEU A 34 -9.25 -14.95 -12.81
C LEU A 34 -9.36 -16.38 -12.28
N GLY A 35 -10.29 -16.67 -11.35
CA GLY A 35 -10.56 -18.02 -10.84
C GLY A 35 -9.29 -18.77 -10.40
N THR A 36 -8.92 -19.83 -11.12
CA THR A 36 -7.74 -20.67 -10.84
C THR A 36 -6.41 -20.03 -11.26
N LYS A 37 -6.44 -18.96 -12.06
CA LYS A 37 -5.27 -18.19 -12.51
C LYS A 37 -4.94 -17.00 -11.58
N GLN A 38 -5.62 -16.91 -10.43
CA GLN A 38 -5.32 -15.84 -9.48
C GLN A 38 -3.85 -15.90 -9.03
N PRO A 39 -3.20 -14.73 -8.87
CA PRO A 39 -1.87 -14.67 -8.28
C PRO A 39 -1.89 -15.23 -6.87
N SER A 40 -0.78 -15.83 -6.47
CA SER A 40 -0.60 -16.35 -5.12
C SER A 40 -0.61 -15.22 -4.08
N LEU A 41 -0.85 -15.59 -2.82
CA LEU A 41 -0.90 -14.65 -1.71
C LEU A 41 0.34 -13.72 -1.63
N PRO A 42 1.59 -14.23 -1.72
CA PRO A 42 2.78 -13.36 -1.70
C PRO A 42 2.83 -12.39 -2.88
N VAL A 43 2.34 -12.81 -4.06
CA VAL A 43 2.30 -11.95 -5.25
C VAL A 43 1.24 -10.84 -5.10
N LYS A 44 0.07 -11.13 -4.52
CA LYS A 44 -0.93 -10.09 -4.22
C LYS A 44 -0.40 -9.06 -3.22
N PHE A 45 0.33 -9.51 -2.19
CA PHE A 45 1.01 -8.62 -1.25
C PHE A 45 2.06 -7.76 -1.96
N ALA A 46 2.90 -8.36 -2.81
CA ALA A 46 3.90 -7.63 -3.57
C ALA A 46 3.28 -6.59 -4.53
N ILE A 47 2.19 -6.91 -5.23
CA ILE A 47 1.47 -5.95 -6.08
C ILE A 47 0.98 -4.75 -5.24
N GLY A 48 0.42 -5.02 -4.05
CA GLY A 48 -0.04 -3.97 -3.15
C GLY A 48 1.09 -3.05 -2.67
N THR A 49 2.19 -3.64 -2.20
CA THR A 49 3.38 -2.89 -1.74
C THR A 49 4.07 -2.15 -2.89
N PHE A 50 4.11 -2.72 -4.10
CA PHE A 50 4.62 -2.06 -5.29
C PHE A 50 3.84 -0.79 -5.60
N LEU A 51 2.50 -0.87 -5.62
CA LEU A 51 1.64 0.27 -5.91
C LEU A 51 1.76 1.36 -4.83
N ALA A 52 1.88 0.98 -3.56
CA ALA A 52 2.16 1.92 -2.48
C ALA A 52 3.53 2.62 -2.64
N GLY A 53 4.57 1.89 -3.07
CA GLY A 53 5.86 2.49 -3.40
C GLY A 53 5.79 3.42 -4.62
N ALA A 54 5.07 3.00 -5.66
CA ALA A 54 4.90 3.75 -6.90
C ALA A 54 4.13 5.06 -6.67
N SER A 55 3.14 5.10 -5.78
CA SER A 55 2.43 6.33 -5.43
C SER A 55 3.35 7.36 -4.77
N TYR A 56 4.23 6.91 -3.87
CA TYR A 56 5.26 7.73 -3.23
C TYR A 56 6.31 8.24 -4.24
N ILE A 57 6.77 7.39 -5.17
CA ILE A 57 7.69 7.84 -6.22
C ILE A 57 7.02 8.86 -7.14
N LEU A 58 5.75 8.65 -7.51
CA LEU A 58 5.02 9.59 -8.35
C LEU A 58 4.98 10.99 -7.74
N ILE A 59 4.61 11.12 -6.46
CA ILE A 59 4.56 12.43 -5.82
C ILE A 59 5.97 13.03 -5.64
N GLY A 60 6.98 12.20 -5.40
CA GLY A 60 8.38 12.62 -5.37
C GLY A 60 8.87 13.18 -6.71
N ILE A 61 8.58 12.51 -7.83
CA ILE A 61 8.95 12.98 -9.18
C ILE A 61 8.23 14.28 -9.52
N VAL A 62 6.93 14.38 -9.22
CA VAL A 62 6.16 15.62 -9.45
C VAL A 62 6.73 16.78 -8.64
N GLY A 63 7.11 16.53 -7.37
CA GLY A 63 7.77 17.52 -6.52
C GLY A 63 9.12 17.96 -7.08
N TYR A 64 9.93 17.03 -7.58
CA TYR A 64 11.22 17.33 -8.19
C TYR A 64 11.08 18.14 -9.49
N ALA A 65 10.15 17.74 -10.36
CA ALA A 65 9.90 18.40 -11.64
C ALA A 65 9.30 19.80 -11.49
N SER A 66 8.54 20.04 -10.42
CA SER A 66 7.90 21.34 -10.17
C SER A 66 8.84 22.33 -9.48
N GLY A 67 9.91 21.86 -8.82
CA GLY A 67 10.87 22.69 -8.10
C GLY A 67 10.17 23.56 -7.04
N SER A 68 10.30 24.88 -7.16
CA SER A 68 9.62 25.85 -6.28
C SER A 68 8.21 26.24 -6.73
N SER A 69 7.75 25.73 -7.88
CA SER A 69 6.42 26.03 -8.42
C SER A 69 5.35 25.13 -7.79
N ASN A 70 4.15 25.67 -7.60
CA ASN A 70 3.01 24.88 -7.16
C ASN A 70 2.58 23.90 -8.26
N PHE A 71 2.27 22.65 -7.88
CA PHE A 71 1.71 21.65 -8.78
C PHE A 71 0.23 21.42 -8.51
N SER A 72 -0.48 20.89 -9.51
CA SER A 72 -1.92 20.62 -9.41
C SER A 72 -2.22 19.55 -8.34
N VAL A 73 -3.28 19.78 -7.56
CA VAL A 73 -3.82 18.84 -6.57
C VAL A 73 -4.19 17.48 -7.17
N ASN A 74 -4.45 17.44 -8.48
CA ASN A 74 -4.79 16.20 -9.19
C ASN A 74 -3.69 15.14 -9.07
N TRP A 75 -2.42 15.54 -8.95
CA TRP A 75 -1.31 14.61 -8.73
C TRP A 75 -1.34 13.95 -7.36
N VAL A 76 -1.76 14.70 -6.33
CA VAL A 76 -1.97 14.16 -4.99
C VAL A 76 -3.13 13.17 -5.02
N ILE A 77 -4.26 13.54 -5.62
CA ILE A 77 -5.42 12.66 -5.77
C ILE A 77 -5.03 11.37 -6.49
N LEU A 78 -4.26 11.46 -7.58
CA LEU A 78 -3.76 10.30 -8.31
C LEU A 78 -2.89 9.39 -7.44
N SER A 79 -2.00 9.97 -6.63
CA SER A 79 -1.19 9.20 -5.65
C SER A 79 -2.07 8.43 -4.67
N TYR A 80 -3.12 9.05 -4.13
CA TYR A 80 -4.09 8.36 -3.26
C TYR A 80 -4.78 7.21 -3.99
N ILE A 81 -5.25 7.42 -5.23
CA ILE A 81 -5.92 6.37 -6.01
C ILE A 81 -5.01 5.17 -6.24
N ILE A 82 -3.75 5.40 -6.62
CA ILE A 82 -2.77 4.32 -6.81
C ILE A 82 -2.54 3.54 -5.51
N CYS A 83 -2.41 4.25 -4.39
CA CYS A 83 -2.25 3.63 -3.08
C CYS A 83 -3.48 2.77 -2.71
N VAL A 84 -4.69 3.26 -2.95
CA VAL A 84 -5.95 2.54 -2.68
C VAL A 84 -6.07 1.28 -3.53
N ILE A 85 -5.69 1.33 -4.81
CA ILE A 85 -5.67 0.12 -5.67
C ILE A 85 -4.73 -0.94 -5.06
N GLY A 86 -3.58 -0.52 -4.53
CA GLY A 86 -2.67 -1.41 -3.81
C GLY A 86 -3.29 -1.97 -2.52
N GLU A 87 -3.98 -1.13 -1.75
CA GLU A 87 -4.68 -1.52 -0.52
C GLU A 87 -5.76 -2.58 -0.78
N LEU A 88 -6.53 -2.43 -1.86
CA LEU A 88 -7.53 -3.41 -2.27
C LEU A 88 -6.95 -4.77 -2.70
N CYS A 89 -5.66 -4.82 -3.07
CA CYS A 89 -4.98 -6.09 -3.31
C CYS A 89 -4.52 -6.75 -2.01
N LEU A 90 -4.11 -5.95 -1.02
CA LEU A 90 -3.42 -6.41 0.18
C LEU A 90 -4.40 -6.69 1.33
N SER A 91 -5.34 -5.80 1.62
CA SER A 91 -6.27 -5.86 2.75
C SER A 91 -7.17 -7.11 2.78
N PRO A 92 -7.93 -7.47 1.71
CA PRO A 92 -8.75 -8.69 1.71
C PRO A 92 -7.89 -9.96 1.76
N THR A 93 -6.72 -9.91 1.11
CA THR A 93 -5.78 -11.04 1.07
C THR A 93 -5.17 -11.28 2.46
N GLY A 94 -4.79 -10.23 3.19
CA GLY A 94 -4.22 -10.31 4.53
C GLY A 94 -5.21 -10.83 5.56
N ASN A 95 -6.45 -10.35 5.55
CA ASN A 95 -7.51 -10.88 6.41
C ASN A 95 -7.76 -12.39 6.13
N SER A 96 -7.74 -12.81 4.86
CA SER A 96 -7.87 -14.24 4.52
C SER A 96 -6.66 -15.06 4.99
N ALA A 97 -5.44 -14.53 4.83
CA ALA A 97 -4.21 -15.19 5.28
C ALA A 97 -4.22 -15.41 6.79
N ALA A 98 -4.63 -14.41 7.55
CA ALA A 98 -4.64 -14.45 9.00
C ALA A 98 -5.56 -15.54 9.57
N VAL A 99 -6.62 -15.91 8.84
CA VAL A 99 -7.50 -17.04 9.21
C VAL A 99 -6.97 -18.36 8.65
N LYS A 100 -6.57 -18.41 7.37
CA LYS A 100 -6.18 -19.67 6.71
C LYS A 100 -4.84 -20.23 7.19
N LEU A 101 -3.90 -19.36 7.56
CA LEU A 101 -2.57 -19.75 8.05
C LEU A 101 -2.53 -19.92 9.58
N ALA A 102 -3.64 -19.61 10.27
CA ALA A 102 -3.69 -19.73 11.72
C ALA A 102 -3.59 -21.20 12.16
N PRO A 103 -2.72 -21.51 13.13
CA PRO A 103 -2.79 -22.78 13.83
C PRO A 103 -4.13 -22.90 14.58
N LYS A 104 -4.71 -24.10 14.66
CA LYS A 104 -6.03 -24.34 15.27
C LYS A 104 -6.22 -23.72 16.66
N ALA A 105 -5.15 -23.69 17.46
CA ALA A 105 -5.17 -23.15 18.82
C ALA A 105 -4.90 -21.62 18.89
N PHE A 106 -4.49 -20.99 17.79
CA PHE A 106 -3.94 -19.62 17.77
C PHE A 106 -4.66 -18.69 16.78
N ASN A 107 -5.95 -18.92 16.50
CA ASN A 107 -6.74 -18.11 15.56
C ASN A 107 -6.79 -16.62 15.94
N ALA A 108 -7.06 -16.31 17.22
CA ALA A 108 -7.13 -14.93 17.70
C ALA A 108 -5.75 -14.24 17.66
N GLN A 109 -4.69 -14.98 17.99
CA GLN A 109 -3.31 -14.50 17.96
C GLN A 109 -2.86 -14.21 16.53
N MET A 110 -3.25 -15.03 15.55
CA MET A 110 -2.89 -14.79 14.14
C MET A 110 -3.57 -13.53 13.58
N MET A 111 -4.84 -13.27 13.92
CA MET A 111 -5.49 -11.99 13.61
C MET A 111 -4.83 -10.81 14.32
N SER A 112 -4.35 -11.02 15.54
CA SER A 112 -3.60 -9.99 16.28
C SER A 112 -2.26 -9.67 15.59
N ILE A 113 -1.54 -10.67 15.07
CA ILE A 113 -0.34 -10.47 14.26
C ILE A 113 -0.66 -9.68 12.99
N TRP A 114 -1.79 -9.95 12.35
CA TRP A 114 -2.24 -9.19 11.18
C TRP A 114 -2.45 -7.71 11.52
N TYR A 115 -3.19 -7.37 12.59
CA TYR A 115 -3.35 -5.99 13.02
C TYR A 115 -2.05 -5.34 13.52
N LEU A 116 -1.14 -6.14 14.08
CA LEU A 116 0.18 -5.68 14.51
C LEU A 116 1.01 -5.15 13.34
N THR A 117 0.78 -5.63 12.10
CA THR A 117 1.44 -5.07 10.91
C THR A 117 1.13 -3.59 10.74
N ASN A 118 -0.15 -3.19 10.86
CA ASN A 118 -0.59 -1.82 10.76
C ASN A 118 -0.12 -0.99 11.97
N ALA A 119 -0.24 -1.53 13.19
CA ALA A 119 0.23 -0.85 14.40
C ALA A 119 1.74 -0.55 14.34
N SER A 120 2.54 -1.52 13.89
CA SER A 120 3.99 -1.36 13.73
C SER A 120 4.33 -0.34 12.66
N ALA A 121 3.62 -0.37 11.52
CA ALA A 121 3.80 0.62 10.45
C ALA A 121 3.54 2.05 10.96
N GLN A 122 2.47 2.26 11.72
CA GLN A 122 2.14 3.57 12.28
C GLN A 122 3.12 4.03 13.36
N ALA A 123 3.62 3.11 14.19
CA ALA A 123 4.67 3.41 15.17
C ALA A 123 5.97 3.84 14.50
N ILE A 124 6.38 3.14 13.43
CA ILE A 124 7.54 3.50 12.61
C ILE A 124 7.33 4.87 11.96
N ASN A 125 6.15 5.12 11.38
CA ASN A 125 5.79 6.41 10.77
C ASN A 125 5.96 7.58 11.74
N GLY A 126 5.60 7.42 13.02
CA GLY A 126 5.77 8.46 14.05
C GLY A 126 7.22 8.91 14.24
N THR A 127 8.20 8.07 13.91
CA THR A 127 9.62 8.43 13.92
C THR A 127 10.12 8.84 12.53
N LEU A 128 9.63 8.18 11.48
CA LEU A 128 10.03 8.41 10.08
C LEU A 128 9.75 9.83 9.62
N VAL A 129 8.65 10.46 10.08
CA VAL A 129 8.32 11.85 9.71
C VAL A 129 9.42 12.85 10.08
N LYS A 130 10.27 12.54 11.08
CA LYS A 130 11.41 13.39 11.45
C LYS A 130 12.49 13.45 10.36
N LEU A 131 12.50 12.49 9.44
CA LEU A 131 13.42 12.48 8.30
C LEU A 131 13.05 13.49 7.21
N ILE A 132 11.85 14.10 7.27
CA ILE A 132 11.41 15.11 6.29
C ILE A 132 12.29 16.36 6.37
N GLU A 133 12.65 16.82 7.57
CA GLU A 133 13.52 17.99 7.77
C GLU A 133 14.93 17.81 7.16
N PRO A 134 15.70 16.76 7.48
CA PRO A 134 17.04 16.59 6.95
C PRO A 134 17.09 16.13 5.48
N LEU A 135 16.13 15.33 5.01
CA LEU A 135 16.14 14.83 3.62
C LEU A 135 15.49 15.81 2.65
N GLY A 136 14.56 16.64 3.12
CA GLY A 136 13.63 17.36 2.27
C GLY A 136 12.45 16.49 1.82
N GLN A 137 11.28 17.11 1.68
CA GLN A 137 10.01 16.42 1.40
C GLN A 137 10.03 15.56 0.13
N THR A 138 10.62 16.09 -0.95
CA THR A 138 10.73 15.38 -2.24
C THR A 138 11.57 14.11 -2.11
N ASN A 139 12.76 14.22 -1.51
CA ASN A 139 13.67 13.09 -1.36
C ASN A 139 13.13 12.07 -0.35
N TYR A 140 12.39 12.51 0.67
CA TYR A 140 11.69 11.64 1.60
C TYR A 140 10.70 10.70 0.89
N PHE A 141 9.86 11.24 -0.01
CA PHE A 141 8.91 10.43 -0.78
C PHE A 141 9.61 9.45 -1.72
N ILE A 142 10.65 9.90 -2.44
CA ILE A 142 11.43 9.02 -3.33
C ILE A 142 12.12 7.92 -2.53
N PHE A 143 12.75 8.26 -1.39
CA PHE A 143 13.43 7.31 -0.53
C PHE A 143 12.50 6.20 -0.04
N LEU A 144 11.34 6.55 0.52
CA LEU A 144 10.36 5.56 0.97
C LEU A 144 9.80 4.72 -0.17
N GLY A 145 9.52 5.35 -1.31
CA GLY A 145 9.05 4.65 -2.50
C GLY A 145 10.07 3.63 -3.02
N VAL A 146 11.34 4.00 -3.07
CA VAL A 146 12.45 3.11 -3.47
C VAL A 146 12.60 1.96 -2.48
N VAL A 147 12.59 2.23 -1.17
CA VAL A 147 12.65 1.18 -0.13
C VAL A 147 11.48 0.20 -0.29
N ALA A 148 10.26 0.69 -0.52
CA ALA A 148 9.10 -0.16 -0.75
C ALA A 148 9.25 -1.05 -2.00
N ILE A 149 9.83 -0.53 -3.10
CA ILE A 149 10.10 -1.33 -4.31
C ILE A 149 11.19 -2.37 -4.07
N ILE A 150 12.25 -2.03 -3.33
CA ILE A 150 13.31 -2.99 -2.97
C ILE A 150 12.71 -4.14 -2.15
N VAL A 151 11.94 -3.82 -1.11
CA VAL A 151 11.25 -4.83 -0.28
C VAL A 151 10.32 -5.69 -1.13
N THR A 152 9.54 -5.07 -2.03
CA THR A 152 8.68 -5.79 -2.97
C THR A 152 9.47 -6.78 -3.82
N THR A 153 10.60 -6.34 -4.38
CA THR A 153 11.45 -7.17 -5.24
C THR A 153 12.01 -8.37 -4.48
N ILE A 154 12.44 -8.16 -3.23
CA ILE A 154 12.88 -9.23 -2.34
C ILE A 154 11.74 -10.21 -2.07
N VAL A 155 10.55 -9.73 -1.70
CA VAL A 155 9.37 -10.59 -1.46
C VAL A 155 9.01 -11.41 -2.70
N LEU A 156 9.08 -10.81 -3.89
CA LEU A 156 8.85 -11.54 -5.15
C LEU A 156 9.91 -12.60 -5.42
N ALA A 157 11.19 -12.32 -5.15
CA ALA A 157 12.27 -13.30 -5.31
C ALA A 157 12.08 -14.51 -4.38
N PHE A 158 11.58 -14.30 -3.16
CA PHE A 158 11.29 -15.37 -2.19
C PHE A 158 9.87 -15.96 -2.32
N SER A 159 9.03 -15.40 -3.20
CA SER A 159 7.67 -15.89 -3.47
C SER A 159 7.57 -17.42 -3.68
N PRO A 160 8.39 -18.08 -4.52
CA PRO A 160 8.29 -19.54 -4.70
C PRO A 160 8.55 -20.33 -3.42
N LEU A 161 9.44 -19.83 -2.55
CA LEU A 161 9.74 -20.47 -1.25
C LEU A 161 8.58 -20.30 -0.27
N ILE A 162 7.98 -19.10 -0.22
CA ILE A 162 6.82 -18.81 0.63
C ILE A 162 5.63 -19.67 0.20
N ILE A 163 5.36 -19.77 -1.11
CA ILE A 163 4.28 -20.61 -1.64
C ILE A 163 4.49 -22.08 -1.25
N LYS A 164 5.72 -22.58 -1.32
CA LYS A 164 6.06 -23.95 -0.90
C LYS A 164 5.82 -24.16 0.60
N ALA A 165 6.18 -23.17 1.43
CA ALA A 165 5.98 -23.22 2.88
C ALA A 165 4.49 -23.18 3.28
N MET A 166 3.64 -22.52 2.48
CA MET A 166 2.20 -22.41 2.71
C MET A 166 1.41 -23.72 2.45
N LYS A 167 2.08 -24.82 2.08
CA LYS A 167 1.48 -26.17 1.86
C LYS A 167 0.18 -26.16 1.03
N GLY A 168 0.09 -25.30 0.01
CA GLY A 168 -1.04 -25.27 -0.93
C GLY A 168 -2.23 -24.39 -0.53
N ILE A 169 -2.10 -23.56 0.51
CA ILE A 169 -3.12 -22.57 0.86
C ILE A 169 -3.10 -21.44 -0.19
N ARG A 170 -4.16 -21.37 -1.02
CA ARG A 170 -4.39 -20.32 -2.02
C ARG A 170 -5.26 -19.19 -1.47
#